data_AF-A0A087UPF6-F1
#
_entry.id   AF-A0A087UPF6-F1
#
_cell.length_a   1.000
_cell.length_b   1.000
_cell.length_c   1.000
_cell.angle_alpha   90.00
_cell.angle_beta   90.00
_cell.angle_gamma   90.00
#
_symmetry.space_group_name_H-M   'P 1'
#
loop_
_entity.id
_entity.type
_entity.pdbx_description
1 polymer ?
#
loop_
_entity_poly.entity_id
_entity_poly.type
_entity_poly.pdbx_seq_one_letter_code
_entity_poly.pdbx_strand_id
1 'polypeptide(L)'
;MLFLFGCSLVFSILAVIKCQQCPDRYKRYSVNHSFCKPQNRTCSIVIEGVRDNDKYLILDLHNKYRSKVAQGLEKRAGGLPQASNMMQLFWDKELEAVATNWAKQCIYKHDCSDCRKVENFAVGQNIGYIENYCPSRGKCDIPQRNWTGIIQLFYDEVAIFPKRFLSNMQFVGESEYGHFTQMVWADTWKIGCGYIVYKNGNAYRQFFVCNYGPQGNILNQPMYKPGLPCTGCPSNSCCGNGCKHVVYPGLCQMKNPYEAPIYPPEGKYLFSCNFMSLDGDCKFSTTPGNRWSLRSTLSGKYIGVTLPGGSKAIIDFSKPIKAKSNTFCITINYRKGPIIAGKADTIKVKVHLEAKGLKTNDITLEPETGSDFFRHTLFAPWNAETKISIILSVPAGSKPQYFDLQSIFAQEGKCK
;
A
#
# COMPACT_ATOMS: atom_id res chain seq x y z
N MET A 1 -45.31 60.83 -9.43
CA MET A 1 -44.55 61.33 -8.27
C MET A 1 -43.41 60.36 -7.99
N LEU A 2 -42.25 60.91 -7.66
CA LEU A 2 -40.93 60.31 -7.41
C LEU A 2 -40.86 58.92 -6.75
N PHE A 3 -39.99 58.04 -7.31
CA PHE A 3 -38.74 57.48 -6.72
C PHE A 3 -38.72 56.75 -5.34
N LEU A 4 -38.13 55.53 -5.36
CA LEU A 4 -37.10 54.91 -4.45
C LEU A 4 -37.44 53.58 -3.72
N PHE A 5 -36.55 52.58 -3.95
CA PHE A 5 -35.97 51.49 -3.11
C PHE A 5 -36.86 50.68 -2.13
N GLY A 6 -36.69 49.38 -1.92
CA GLY A 6 -35.68 48.40 -2.35
C GLY A 6 -36.00 47.04 -1.73
N CYS A 7 -35.69 45.94 -2.42
CA CYS A 7 -35.84 44.59 -1.89
C CYS A 7 -34.44 44.03 -1.59
N SER A 8 -34.10 43.96 -0.30
CA SER A 8 -32.84 43.40 0.17
C SER A 8 -32.73 41.90 -0.14
N LEU A 9 -31.54 41.52 -0.58
CA LEU A 9 -31.07 40.16 -0.79
C LEU A 9 -31.10 39.31 0.49
N VAL A 10 -31.59 38.07 0.36
CA VAL A 10 -31.11 36.96 1.19
C VAL A 10 -30.71 35.82 0.26
N PHE A 11 -29.40 35.65 0.09
CA PHE A 11 -28.78 34.51 -0.60
C PHE A 11 -29.12 33.21 0.13
N SER A 12 -29.92 32.34 -0.49
CA SER A 12 -30.03 30.95 -0.08
C SER A 12 -28.98 30.14 -0.84
N ILE A 13 -27.91 29.76 -0.13
CA ILE A 13 -26.88 28.84 -0.61
C ILE A 13 -27.52 27.46 -0.74
N LEU A 14 -27.99 27.12 -1.94
CA LEU A 14 -28.18 25.72 -2.34
C LEU A 14 -26.78 25.12 -2.50
N ALA A 15 -26.30 24.47 -1.44
CA ALA A 15 -25.12 23.63 -1.51
C ALA A 15 -25.40 22.50 -2.51
N VAL A 16 -24.86 22.64 -3.72
CA VAL A 16 -24.82 21.57 -4.72
C VAL A 16 -24.07 20.40 -4.08
N ILE A 17 -24.79 19.34 -3.73
CA ILE A 17 -24.20 18.05 -3.35
C ILE A 17 -23.47 17.55 -4.60
N LYS A 18 -22.18 17.89 -4.74
CA LYS A 18 -21.32 17.23 -5.71
C LYS A 18 -21.26 15.77 -5.29
N CYS A 19 -21.93 14.88 -6.02
CA CYS A 19 -21.56 13.47 -6.04
C CYS A 19 -20.05 13.44 -6.27
N GLN A 20 -19.28 13.05 -5.26
CA GLN A 20 -17.84 13.03 -5.35
C GLN A 20 -17.47 12.02 -6.44
N GLN A 21 -17.11 12.52 -7.61
CA GLN A 21 -16.75 11.71 -8.77
C GLN A 21 -15.56 10.82 -8.38
N CYS A 22 -15.62 9.54 -8.76
CA CYS A 22 -14.52 8.57 -8.58
C CYS A 22 -13.20 9.19 -9.04
N PRO A 23 -12.22 9.40 -8.12
CA PRO A 23 -10.93 9.97 -8.49
C PRO A 23 -10.26 9.13 -9.57
N ASP A 24 -9.80 9.77 -10.65
CA ASP A 24 -9.25 9.08 -11.82
C ASP A 24 -8.07 8.16 -11.50
N ARG A 25 -7.32 8.46 -10.43
CA ARG A 25 -6.22 7.60 -9.96
C ARG A 25 -6.66 6.16 -9.67
N TYR A 26 -7.86 5.93 -9.13
CA TYR A 26 -8.33 4.59 -8.80
C TYR A 26 -8.70 3.78 -10.05
N LYS A 27 -9.09 4.46 -11.13
CA LYS A 27 -9.36 3.82 -12.42
C LYS A 27 -8.10 3.21 -13.04
N ARG A 28 -6.91 3.66 -12.63
CA ARG A 28 -5.62 3.04 -13.01
C ARG A 28 -5.49 1.62 -12.46
N TYR A 29 -6.00 1.39 -11.25
CA TYR A 29 -5.98 0.08 -10.59
C TYR A 29 -7.13 -0.80 -11.08
N SER A 30 -8.36 -0.27 -11.03
CA SER A 30 -9.54 -1.01 -11.46
C SER A 30 -10.67 -0.07 -11.83
N VAL A 31 -11.36 -0.37 -12.93
CA VAL A 31 -12.63 0.33 -13.27
C VAL A 31 -13.74 0.02 -12.26
N ASN A 32 -13.58 -1.08 -11.49
CA ASN A 32 -14.50 -1.54 -10.46
C ASN A 32 -13.99 -1.25 -9.04
N HIS A 33 -13.07 -0.30 -8.89
CA HIS A 33 -12.44 0.01 -7.61
C HIS A 33 -13.47 0.30 -6.49
N SER A 34 -13.24 -0.26 -5.31
CA SER A 34 -14.16 -0.24 -4.16
C SER A 34 -14.47 1.18 -3.69
N PHE A 35 -13.48 2.09 -3.70
CA PHE A 35 -13.71 3.52 -3.44
C PHE A 35 -14.81 4.12 -4.33
N CYS A 36 -14.92 3.64 -5.57
CA CYS A 36 -15.82 4.19 -6.57
C CYS A 36 -17.16 3.47 -6.67
N LYS A 37 -17.37 2.41 -5.86
CA LYS A 37 -18.63 1.70 -5.84
C LYS A 37 -19.67 2.49 -5.07
N PRO A 38 -20.85 2.77 -5.66
CA PRO A 38 -21.96 3.29 -4.89
C PRO A 38 -22.46 2.24 -3.89
N GLN A 39 -23.19 2.66 -2.87
CA GLN A 39 -23.86 1.73 -1.96
C GLN A 39 -24.79 0.79 -2.73
N ASN A 40 -24.77 -0.50 -2.37
CA ASN A 40 -25.68 -1.47 -2.94
C ASN A 40 -27.12 -1.18 -2.45
N ARG A 41 -28.00 -0.79 -3.38
CA ARG A 41 -29.39 -0.40 -3.07
C ARG A 41 -30.25 -1.55 -2.53
N THR A 42 -29.87 -2.80 -2.78
CA THR A 42 -30.59 -3.95 -2.21
C THR A 42 -30.18 -4.23 -0.77
N CYS A 43 -29.09 -3.63 -0.29
CA CYS A 43 -28.67 -3.79 1.08
C CYS A 43 -29.43 -2.86 2.02
N SER A 44 -30.22 -3.47 2.92
CA SER A 44 -30.97 -2.77 3.96
C SER A 44 -30.07 -2.45 5.16
N ILE A 45 -29.17 -1.48 4.97
CA ILE A 45 -28.25 -0.99 6.00
C ILE A 45 -29.03 -0.18 7.04
N VAL A 46 -28.84 -0.50 8.32
CA VAL A 46 -29.45 0.20 9.46
C VAL A 46 -28.44 0.96 10.32
N ILE A 47 -27.16 0.56 10.27
CA ILE A 47 -26.04 1.28 10.89
C ILE A 47 -24.87 1.25 9.91
N GLU A 48 -24.11 2.35 9.82
CA GLU A 48 -22.87 2.41 9.07
C GLU A 48 -21.79 3.24 9.76
N GLY A 49 -20.58 3.18 9.21
CA GLY A 49 -19.42 3.98 9.60
C GLY A 49 -18.70 3.46 10.83
N VAL A 50 -17.47 3.90 11.04
CA VAL A 50 -16.65 3.58 12.22
C VAL A 50 -16.56 4.82 13.10
N ARG A 51 -16.99 4.72 14.36
CA ARG A 51 -16.98 5.85 15.31
C ARG A 51 -15.55 6.13 15.80
N ASP A 52 -15.25 7.32 16.27
CA ASP A 52 -13.89 7.62 16.77
C ASP A 52 -13.47 6.69 17.92
N ASN A 53 -14.37 6.40 18.86
CA ASN A 53 -14.13 5.40 19.92
C ASN A 53 -13.87 4.00 19.36
N ASP A 54 -14.54 3.63 18.26
CA ASP A 54 -14.27 2.36 17.57
C ASP A 54 -12.85 2.38 16.99
N LYS A 55 -12.42 3.47 16.35
CA LYS A 55 -11.06 3.62 15.77
C LYS A 55 -9.98 3.45 16.83
N TYR A 56 -10.15 4.09 17.99
CA TYR A 56 -9.25 3.92 19.13
C TYR A 56 -9.21 2.46 19.60
N LEU A 57 -10.36 1.83 19.80
CA LEU A 57 -10.44 0.43 20.23
C LEU A 57 -9.79 -0.53 19.22
N ILE A 58 -10.05 -0.35 17.93
CA ILE A 58 -9.47 -1.16 16.85
C ILE A 58 -7.95 -1.06 16.88
N LEU A 59 -7.40 0.16 16.90
CA LEU A 59 -5.95 0.37 16.98
C LEU A 59 -5.35 -0.21 18.23
N ASP A 60 -5.99 -0.02 19.39
CA ASP A 60 -5.49 -0.49 20.67
C ASP A 60 -5.41 -2.03 20.71
N LEU A 61 -6.47 -2.72 20.30
CA LEU A 61 -6.49 -4.18 20.25
C LEU A 61 -5.42 -4.73 19.30
N HIS A 62 -5.33 -4.19 18.08
CA HIS A 62 -4.30 -4.63 17.13
C HIS A 62 -2.89 -4.38 17.66
N ASN A 63 -2.61 -3.21 18.20
CA ASN A 63 -1.28 -2.88 18.70
C ASN A 63 -0.93 -3.66 19.98
N LYS A 64 -1.89 -3.98 20.85
CA LYS A 64 -1.69 -4.90 21.98
C LYS A 64 -1.29 -6.30 21.51
N TYR A 65 -1.99 -6.84 20.52
CA TYR A 65 -1.65 -8.15 19.95
C TYR A 65 -0.29 -8.15 19.25
N ARG A 66 0.01 -7.13 18.45
CA ARG A 66 1.33 -6.95 17.82
C ARG A 66 2.44 -6.83 18.86
N SER A 67 2.23 -6.07 19.93
CA SER A 67 3.20 -5.91 21.03
C SER A 67 3.41 -7.23 21.79
N LYS A 68 2.34 -8.00 22.02
CA LYS A 68 2.42 -9.34 22.62
C LYS A 68 3.30 -10.28 21.79
N VAL A 69 3.09 -10.31 20.47
CA VAL A 69 3.91 -11.12 19.55
C VAL A 69 5.34 -10.61 19.48
N ALA A 70 5.55 -9.30 19.34
CA ALA A 70 6.88 -8.71 19.24
C ALA A 70 7.76 -9.03 20.46
N GLN A 71 7.17 -9.06 21.66
CA GLN A 71 7.86 -9.40 22.90
C GLN A 71 8.06 -10.92 23.12
N GLY A 72 7.54 -11.79 22.24
CA GLY A 72 7.63 -13.25 22.40
C GLY A 72 6.71 -13.80 23.50
N LEU A 73 5.63 -13.07 23.82
CA LEU A 73 4.66 -13.43 24.86
C LEU A 73 3.50 -14.29 24.32
N GLU A 74 3.38 -14.45 23.00
CA GLU A 74 2.42 -15.38 22.40
C GLU A 74 2.97 -16.81 22.44
N LYS A 75 2.35 -17.65 23.29
CA LYS A 75 2.80 -19.02 23.54
C LYS A 75 2.10 -20.07 22.65
N ARG A 76 1.01 -19.69 21.97
CA ARG A 76 0.37 -20.53 20.93
C ARG A 76 1.30 -20.69 19.71
N ALA A 77 0.93 -21.57 18.78
CA ALA A 77 1.78 -21.96 17.64
C ALA A 77 3.18 -22.46 18.04
N GLY A 78 3.33 -23.09 19.21
CA GLY A 78 4.63 -23.55 19.72
C GLY A 78 5.56 -22.40 20.17
N GLY A 79 4.98 -21.27 20.59
CA GLY A 79 5.69 -20.08 21.04
C GLY A 79 6.30 -19.28 19.90
N LEU A 80 5.70 -18.14 19.57
CA LEU A 80 6.22 -17.28 18.51
C LEU A 80 7.50 -16.53 18.99
N PRO A 81 8.56 -16.47 18.18
CA PRO A 81 9.78 -15.76 18.55
C PRO A 81 9.54 -14.25 18.63
N GLN A 82 10.41 -13.54 19.33
CA GLN A 82 10.40 -12.07 19.36
C GLN A 82 10.56 -11.49 17.94
N ALA A 83 9.97 -10.33 17.69
CA ALA A 83 10.04 -9.63 16.42
C ALA A 83 10.91 -8.38 16.55
N SER A 84 11.93 -8.25 15.72
CA SER A 84 12.84 -7.11 15.76
C SER A 84 12.28 -5.85 15.10
N ASN A 85 11.33 -6.00 14.18
CA ASN A 85 10.88 -4.95 13.26
C ASN A 85 9.36 -4.71 13.26
N MET A 86 8.63 -5.14 14.29
CA MET A 86 7.16 -5.03 14.32
C MET A 86 6.72 -3.56 14.38
N MET A 87 6.04 -3.06 13.35
CA MET A 87 5.55 -1.68 13.32
C MET A 87 4.32 -1.48 14.23
N GLN A 88 4.18 -0.30 14.83
CA GLN A 88 2.92 0.14 15.41
C GLN A 88 1.95 0.57 14.29
N LEU A 89 0.68 0.16 14.37
CA LEU A 89 -0.37 0.59 13.45
C LEU A 89 -0.87 1.99 13.78
N PHE A 90 -1.14 2.75 12.72
CA PHE A 90 -1.81 4.05 12.74
C PHE A 90 -3.04 4.03 11.83
N TRP A 91 -4.06 4.83 12.16
CA TRP A 91 -5.25 4.92 11.33
C TRP A 91 -4.94 5.60 9.98
N ASP A 92 -5.59 5.13 8.93
CA ASP A 92 -5.54 5.70 7.59
C ASP A 92 -6.96 5.93 7.04
N LYS A 93 -7.25 7.19 6.68
CA LYS A 93 -8.58 7.59 6.21
C LYS A 93 -8.88 7.12 4.79
N GLU A 94 -7.86 6.94 3.95
CA GLU A 94 -8.06 6.42 2.59
C GLU A 94 -8.45 4.94 2.67
N LEU A 95 -7.78 4.16 3.51
CA LEU A 95 -8.13 2.76 3.77
C LEU A 95 -9.53 2.61 4.38
N GLU A 96 -9.89 3.46 5.35
CA GLU A 96 -11.24 3.51 5.92
C GLU A 96 -12.31 3.77 4.85
N ALA A 97 -12.08 4.72 3.95
CA ALA A 97 -13.02 5.05 2.88
C ALA A 97 -13.20 3.88 1.89
N VAL A 98 -12.11 3.23 1.47
CA VAL A 98 -12.14 2.05 0.61
C VAL A 98 -12.89 0.90 1.29
N ALA A 99 -12.56 0.60 2.56
CA ALA A 99 -13.19 -0.46 3.34
C ALA A 99 -14.68 -0.21 3.58
N THR A 100 -15.05 1.05 3.85
CA THR A 100 -16.45 1.47 4.05
C THR A 100 -17.26 1.26 2.77
N ASN A 101 -16.76 1.70 1.62
CA ASN A 101 -17.50 1.53 0.37
C ASN A 101 -17.62 0.07 -0.05
N TRP A 102 -16.63 -0.78 0.30
CA TRP A 102 -16.75 -2.22 0.13
C TRP A 102 -17.77 -2.84 1.10
N ALA A 103 -17.75 -2.48 2.39
CA ALA A 103 -18.71 -2.96 3.37
C ALA A 103 -20.16 -2.68 2.93
N LYS A 104 -20.41 -1.48 2.38
CA LYS A 104 -21.72 -1.05 1.82
C LYS A 104 -22.23 -1.89 0.63
N GLN A 105 -21.45 -2.84 0.13
CA GLN A 105 -21.92 -3.82 -0.86
C GLN A 105 -22.71 -4.97 -0.21
N CYS A 106 -22.47 -5.23 1.08
CA CYS A 106 -23.12 -6.29 1.88
C CYS A 106 -22.92 -7.70 1.32
N ILE A 107 -21.77 -7.93 0.69
CA ILE A 107 -21.36 -9.22 0.15
C ILE A 107 -20.22 -9.72 1.02
N TYR A 108 -20.42 -10.84 1.71
CA TYR A 108 -19.39 -11.48 2.53
C TYR A 108 -18.37 -12.19 1.63
N LYS A 109 -17.48 -11.39 1.03
CA LYS A 109 -16.32 -11.83 0.26
C LYS A 109 -15.30 -10.69 0.21
N HIS A 110 -14.04 -11.03 -0.04
CA HIS A 110 -13.04 -10.02 -0.35
C HIS A 110 -13.39 -9.31 -1.67
N ASP A 111 -13.08 -8.02 -1.77
CA ASP A 111 -12.98 -7.38 -3.08
C ASP A 111 -11.75 -7.88 -3.83
N CYS A 112 -11.62 -7.49 -5.10
CA CYS A 112 -10.43 -7.84 -5.86
C CYS A 112 -9.22 -7.05 -5.34
N SER A 113 -8.01 -7.62 -5.40
CA SER A 113 -6.80 -6.96 -4.90
C SER A 113 -6.58 -5.58 -5.52
N ASP A 114 -6.77 -5.45 -6.84
CA ASP A 114 -6.70 -4.15 -7.54
C ASP A 114 -7.85 -3.20 -7.20
N CYS A 115 -8.97 -3.72 -6.70
CA CYS A 115 -10.15 -2.94 -6.35
C CYS A 115 -9.96 -2.16 -5.03
N ARG A 116 -8.99 -2.55 -4.20
CA ARG A 116 -8.68 -1.90 -2.93
C ARG A 116 -7.31 -1.22 -2.89
N LYS A 117 -6.53 -1.25 -3.98
CA LYS A 117 -5.22 -0.60 -4.06
C LYS A 117 -5.33 0.91 -3.90
N VAL A 118 -4.44 1.47 -3.11
CA VAL A 118 -4.33 2.93 -2.96
C VAL A 118 -3.01 3.42 -3.55
N GLU A 119 -2.88 4.73 -3.73
CA GLU A 119 -1.62 5.32 -4.22
C GLU A 119 -0.45 4.97 -3.31
N ASN A 120 -0.72 4.87 -2.02
CA ASN A 120 0.28 4.62 -1.01
C ASN A 120 0.89 3.23 -1.04
N PHE A 121 0.15 2.16 -1.38
CA PHE A 121 0.63 0.78 -1.36
C PHE A 121 -0.44 -0.21 -1.84
N ALA A 122 -0.03 -1.46 -2.09
CA ALA A 122 -0.96 -2.59 -2.14
C ALA A 122 -1.60 -2.83 -0.77
N VAL A 123 -2.84 -3.32 -0.75
CA VAL A 123 -3.70 -3.34 0.45
C VAL A 123 -4.13 -4.77 0.78
N GLY A 124 -3.86 -5.20 2.01
CA GLY A 124 -4.39 -6.44 2.58
C GLY A 124 -5.78 -6.21 3.18
N GLN A 125 -6.54 -7.27 3.46
CA GLN A 125 -7.90 -7.14 3.97
C GLN A 125 -8.27 -8.29 4.89
N ASN A 126 -8.82 -7.96 6.07
CA ASN A 126 -9.57 -8.89 6.88
C ASN A 126 -11.05 -8.54 6.78
N ILE A 127 -11.90 -9.56 6.62
CA ILE A 127 -13.35 -9.40 6.68
C ILE A 127 -13.93 -10.36 7.69
N GLY A 128 -15.01 -9.96 8.34
CA GLY A 128 -15.66 -10.80 9.32
C GLY A 128 -17.09 -10.34 9.54
N TYR A 129 -17.95 -11.24 10.01
CA TYR A 129 -19.32 -10.88 10.37
C TYR A 129 -19.74 -11.51 11.68
N ILE A 130 -20.71 -10.89 12.33
CA ILE A 130 -21.42 -11.44 13.49
C ILE A 130 -22.90 -11.44 13.13
N GLU A 131 -23.54 -12.60 13.22
CA GLU A 131 -24.97 -12.76 12.98
C GLU A 131 -25.74 -12.62 14.31
N ASN A 132 -26.74 -11.74 14.33
CA ASN A 132 -27.61 -11.51 15.47
C ASN A 132 -29.04 -11.92 15.09
N TYR A 133 -29.41 -13.17 15.37
CA TYR A 133 -30.74 -13.72 15.07
C TYR A 133 -31.84 -13.10 15.93
N CYS A 134 -32.95 -12.69 15.30
CA CYS A 134 -34.11 -12.19 16.03
C CYS A 134 -35.01 -13.34 16.51
N PRO A 135 -35.40 -13.38 17.81
CA PRO A 135 -36.29 -14.42 18.35
C PRO A 135 -37.69 -14.46 17.71
N SER A 136 -38.21 -13.33 17.23
CA SER A 136 -39.58 -13.21 16.71
C SER A 136 -39.63 -12.62 15.30
N ARG A 137 -39.44 -13.45 14.26
CA ARG A 137 -39.58 -13.11 12.82
C ARG A 137 -39.05 -11.72 12.42
N GLY A 138 -37.85 -11.35 12.89
CA GLY A 138 -37.20 -10.09 12.53
C GLY A 138 -37.57 -8.87 13.38
N LYS A 139 -38.24 -9.03 14.53
CA LYS A 139 -38.38 -8.00 15.57
C LYS A 139 -37.36 -8.26 16.68
N CYS A 140 -36.23 -7.57 16.62
CA CYS A 140 -35.26 -7.52 17.71
C CYS A 140 -34.51 -6.18 17.66
N ASP A 141 -33.87 -5.82 18.77
CA ASP A 141 -33.06 -4.62 18.84
C ASP A 141 -31.87 -4.72 17.89
N ILE A 142 -31.50 -3.58 17.28
CA ILE A 142 -30.31 -3.51 16.43
C ILE A 142 -29.09 -3.80 17.32
N PRO A 143 -28.22 -4.75 16.94
CA PRO A 143 -27.13 -5.18 17.79
C PRO A 143 -26.12 -4.07 18.02
N GLN A 144 -25.52 -4.08 19.22
CA GLN A 144 -24.38 -3.22 19.53
C GLN A 144 -23.12 -3.68 18.78
N ARG A 145 -22.25 -2.71 18.48
CA ARG A 145 -21.00 -2.91 17.74
C ARG A 145 -20.07 -3.83 18.53
N ASN A 146 -19.63 -4.93 17.93
CA ASN A 146 -18.74 -5.89 18.60
C ASN A 146 -17.37 -6.00 17.92
N TRP A 147 -16.60 -4.90 17.97
CA TRP A 147 -15.23 -4.86 17.46
C TRP A 147 -14.28 -5.77 18.25
N THR A 148 -14.43 -5.87 19.57
CA THR A 148 -13.59 -6.73 20.41
C THR A 148 -13.72 -8.19 19.99
N GLY A 149 -14.96 -8.67 19.81
CA GLY A 149 -15.21 -10.05 19.41
C GLY A 149 -14.62 -10.38 18.03
N ILE A 150 -14.84 -9.53 17.03
CA ILE A 150 -14.35 -9.84 15.67
C ILE A 150 -12.83 -9.77 15.57
N ILE A 151 -12.18 -8.81 16.24
CA ILE A 151 -10.71 -8.68 16.25
C ILE A 151 -10.08 -9.84 17.01
N GLN A 152 -10.71 -10.29 18.11
CA GLN A 152 -10.26 -11.46 18.83
C GLN A 152 -10.36 -12.73 17.98
N LEU A 153 -11.46 -12.93 17.23
CA LEU A 153 -11.61 -14.04 16.30
C LEU A 153 -10.49 -14.07 15.25
N PHE A 154 -10.18 -12.92 14.64
CA PHE A 154 -9.06 -12.83 13.70
C PHE A 154 -7.72 -13.19 14.35
N TYR A 155 -7.48 -12.75 15.59
CA TYR A 155 -6.22 -13.03 16.27
C TYR A 155 -6.11 -14.49 16.72
N ASP A 156 -7.22 -15.12 17.11
CA ASP A 156 -7.25 -16.46 17.69
C ASP A 156 -6.86 -17.57 16.71
N GLU A 157 -6.84 -17.28 15.40
CA GLU A 157 -6.29 -18.16 14.37
C GLU A 157 -4.80 -18.49 14.59
N VAL A 158 -4.08 -17.73 15.42
CA VAL A 158 -2.72 -18.12 15.86
C VAL A 158 -2.68 -19.51 16.50
N ALA A 159 -3.81 -20.01 17.03
CA ALA A 159 -3.89 -21.37 17.57
C ALA A 159 -3.61 -22.45 16.50
N ILE A 160 -3.94 -22.17 15.24
CA ILE A 160 -3.78 -23.10 14.10
C ILE A 160 -2.64 -22.70 13.15
N PHE A 161 -1.94 -21.59 13.43
CA PHE A 161 -0.85 -21.10 12.58
C PHE A 161 0.38 -22.03 12.63
N PRO A 162 0.87 -22.56 11.48
CA PRO A 162 2.09 -23.35 11.44
C PRO A 162 3.34 -22.46 11.53
N LYS A 163 4.03 -22.47 12.67
CA LYS A 163 5.23 -21.64 12.94
C LYS A 163 6.32 -21.70 11.87
N ARG A 164 6.44 -22.82 11.14
CA ARG A 164 7.39 -22.96 10.01
C ARG A 164 7.16 -21.95 8.87
N PHE A 165 5.95 -21.40 8.76
CA PHE A 165 5.61 -20.40 7.75
C PHE A 165 5.93 -18.96 8.20
N LEU A 166 6.50 -18.76 9.40
CA LEU A 166 6.88 -17.45 9.88
C LEU A 166 7.95 -16.78 9.01
N SER A 167 8.99 -17.52 8.60
CA SER A 167 10.09 -17.00 7.78
C SER A 167 9.82 -17.09 6.27
N ASN A 168 8.84 -17.91 5.88
CA ASN A 168 8.50 -18.21 4.50
C ASN A 168 6.99 -18.43 4.42
N MET A 169 6.23 -17.34 4.26
CA MET A 169 4.78 -17.38 4.34
C MET A 169 4.18 -18.24 3.22
N GLN A 170 3.28 -19.14 3.60
CA GLN A 170 2.56 -20.04 2.71
C GLN A 170 1.11 -20.20 3.18
N PHE A 171 0.23 -20.50 2.22
CA PHE A 171 -1.16 -20.90 2.46
C PHE A 171 -1.34 -22.31 1.89
N VAL A 172 -1.84 -23.24 2.72
CA VAL A 172 -2.05 -24.64 2.34
C VAL A 172 -3.55 -24.96 2.46
N GLY A 173 -4.18 -25.40 1.38
CA GLY A 173 -5.63 -25.66 1.36
C GLY A 173 -6.45 -24.42 1.71
N GLU A 174 -7.53 -24.61 2.48
CA GLU A 174 -8.42 -23.55 2.97
C GLU A 174 -7.86 -22.88 4.24
N SER A 175 -6.57 -22.55 4.26
CA SER A 175 -5.89 -22.01 5.44
C SER A 175 -6.63 -20.83 6.09
N GLU A 176 -7.06 -21.02 7.34
CA GLU A 176 -7.84 -20.04 8.12
C GLU A 176 -6.96 -19.16 9.02
N TYR A 177 -5.65 -19.01 8.79
CA TYR A 177 -4.76 -18.16 9.59
C TYR A 177 -4.39 -16.82 8.93
N GLY A 178 -5.04 -16.52 7.81
CA GLY A 178 -4.79 -15.30 7.02
C GLY A 178 -5.11 -14.02 7.78
N HIS A 179 -6.14 -14.02 8.64
CA HIS A 179 -6.50 -12.82 9.38
C HIS A 179 -5.48 -12.53 10.48
N PHE A 180 -5.08 -13.55 11.24
CA PHE A 180 -4.04 -13.43 12.26
C PHE A 180 -2.73 -12.93 11.65
N THR A 181 -2.25 -13.61 10.60
CA THR A 181 -0.95 -13.27 9.97
C THR A 181 -0.93 -11.85 9.40
N GLN A 182 -2.05 -11.36 8.86
CA GLN A 182 -2.17 -9.95 8.45
C GLN A 182 -2.13 -8.99 9.65
N MET A 183 -2.79 -9.31 10.76
CA MET A 183 -2.78 -8.45 11.96
C MET A 183 -1.37 -8.25 12.52
N VAL A 184 -0.51 -9.27 12.43
CA VAL A 184 0.86 -9.27 12.97
C VAL A 184 1.94 -9.25 11.89
N TRP A 185 1.60 -8.79 10.69
CA TRP A 185 2.58 -8.57 9.64
C TRP A 185 3.47 -7.36 9.97
N ALA A 186 4.78 -7.53 10.06
CA ALA A 186 5.68 -6.50 10.61
C ALA A 186 5.61 -5.18 9.86
N ASP A 187 5.66 -5.22 8.52
CA ASP A 187 5.75 -4.03 7.69
C ASP A 187 4.42 -3.28 7.52
N THR A 188 3.29 -3.94 7.81
CA THR A 188 1.99 -3.29 7.85
C THR A 188 1.97 -2.30 9.02
N TRP A 189 1.72 -1.03 8.74
CA TRP A 189 1.73 0.05 9.74
C TRP A 189 0.55 1.02 9.62
N LYS A 190 -0.31 0.83 8.61
CA LYS A 190 -1.57 1.53 8.41
C LYS A 190 -2.75 0.59 8.44
N ILE A 191 -3.85 1.04 9.04
CA ILE A 191 -5.13 0.33 9.04
C ILE A 191 -6.27 1.33 8.87
N GLY A 192 -7.29 0.95 8.12
CA GLY A 192 -8.57 1.65 8.10
C GLY A 192 -9.70 0.65 7.87
N CYS A 193 -10.77 0.77 8.64
CA CYS A 193 -11.86 -0.20 8.61
C CYS A 193 -13.19 0.44 8.18
N GLY A 194 -14.07 -0.37 7.62
CA GLY A 194 -15.47 -0.09 7.34
C GLY A 194 -16.36 -1.00 8.17
N TYR A 195 -17.52 -0.49 8.54
CA TYR A 195 -18.49 -1.21 9.35
C TYR A 195 -19.91 -0.88 8.92
N ILE A 196 -20.73 -1.91 8.82
CA ILE A 196 -22.17 -1.78 8.62
C ILE A 196 -22.92 -2.81 9.45
N VAL A 197 -24.18 -2.50 9.75
CA VAL A 197 -25.18 -3.47 10.18
C VAL A 197 -26.29 -3.45 9.16
N TYR A 198 -26.69 -4.61 8.66
CA TYR A 198 -27.78 -4.72 7.69
C TYR A 198 -28.69 -5.89 8.00
N LYS A 199 -29.94 -5.79 7.56
CA LYS A 199 -30.91 -6.87 7.70
C LYS A 199 -30.54 -8.03 6.77
N ASN A 200 -30.48 -9.23 7.33
CA ASN A 200 -30.18 -10.47 6.62
C ASN A 200 -31.20 -11.54 7.03
N GLY A 201 -32.29 -11.67 6.26
CA GLY A 201 -33.41 -12.55 6.60
C GLY A 201 -34.07 -12.15 7.93
N ASN A 202 -34.06 -13.08 8.90
CA ASN A 202 -34.59 -12.90 10.26
C ASN A 202 -33.53 -12.41 11.27
N ALA A 203 -32.36 -11.96 10.80
CA ALA A 203 -31.25 -11.51 11.62
C ALA A 203 -30.76 -10.11 11.22
N TYR A 204 -29.97 -9.51 12.10
CA TYR A 204 -29.07 -8.42 11.75
C TYR A 204 -27.66 -8.96 11.62
N ARG A 205 -27.00 -8.68 10.50
CA ARG A 205 -25.58 -8.99 10.32
C ARG A 205 -24.74 -7.75 10.54
N GLN A 206 -23.83 -7.83 11.48
CA GLN A 206 -22.72 -6.87 11.60
C GLN A 206 -21.62 -7.32 10.63
N PHE A 207 -21.19 -6.44 9.73
CA PHE A 207 -20.13 -6.75 8.76
C PHE A 207 -18.97 -5.79 8.94
N PHE A 208 -17.78 -6.36 9.13
CA PHE A 208 -16.54 -5.68 9.45
C PHE A 208 -15.55 -5.91 8.30
N VAL A 209 -14.95 -4.83 7.81
CA VAL A 209 -13.91 -4.88 6.77
C VAL A 209 -12.75 -4.04 7.27
N CYS A 210 -11.56 -4.60 7.45
CA CYS A 210 -10.35 -3.85 7.79
C CYS A 210 -9.33 -3.98 6.66
N ASN A 211 -8.90 -2.85 6.12
CA ASN A 211 -7.86 -2.77 5.11
C ASN A 211 -6.52 -2.42 5.76
N TYR A 212 -5.45 -3.09 5.32
CA TYR A 212 -4.12 -3.03 5.92
C TYR A 212 -3.06 -2.59 4.91
N GLY A 213 -2.18 -1.69 5.34
CA GLY A 213 -1.24 -0.99 4.48
C GLY A 213 0.19 -0.91 5.03
N PRO A 214 1.22 -1.24 4.24
CA PRO A 214 1.16 -2.10 3.05
C PRO A 214 0.55 -3.48 3.35
N GLN A 215 0.14 -4.21 2.31
CA GLN A 215 -0.41 -5.56 2.44
C GLN A 215 0.57 -6.51 3.15
N GLY A 216 0.03 -7.38 4.00
CA GLY A 216 0.75 -8.52 4.53
C GLY A 216 0.55 -9.76 3.67
N ASN A 217 0.83 -10.93 4.25
CA ASN A 217 0.54 -12.24 3.69
C ASN A 217 1.17 -12.47 2.31
N ILE A 218 2.33 -11.85 2.07
CA ILE A 218 3.06 -11.99 0.81
C ILE A 218 3.74 -13.36 0.81
N LEU A 219 3.42 -14.17 -0.21
CA LEU A 219 4.02 -15.49 -0.37
C LEU A 219 5.54 -15.40 -0.42
N ASN A 220 6.18 -16.36 0.23
CA ASN A 220 7.63 -16.49 0.32
C ASN A 220 8.35 -15.33 1.03
N GLN A 221 7.63 -14.47 1.73
CA GLN A 221 8.20 -13.43 2.59
C GLN A 221 8.02 -13.82 4.06
N PRO A 222 8.90 -13.33 4.96
CA PRO A 222 8.71 -13.51 6.38
C PRO A 222 7.56 -12.62 6.89
N MET A 223 6.76 -13.15 7.81
CA MET A 223 5.72 -12.37 8.51
C MET A 223 6.31 -11.25 9.36
N TYR A 224 7.45 -11.52 10.00
CA TYR A 224 8.31 -10.55 10.69
C TYR A 224 9.73 -11.10 10.80
N LYS A 225 10.72 -10.24 11.08
CA LYS A 225 12.11 -10.65 11.29
C LYS A 225 12.30 -11.10 12.74
N PRO A 226 12.67 -12.37 13.03
CA PRO A 226 12.98 -12.78 14.39
C PRO A 226 14.18 -12.01 14.94
N GLY A 227 14.11 -11.61 16.21
CA GLY A 227 15.21 -10.92 16.88
C GLY A 227 14.74 -10.11 18.07
N LEU A 228 15.69 -9.51 18.79
CA LEU A 228 15.38 -8.65 19.93
C LEU A 228 14.46 -7.50 19.50
N PRO A 229 13.40 -7.20 20.26
CA PRO A 229 12.50 -6.10 19.93
C PRO A 229 13.27 -4.80 19.69
N CYS A 230 12.75 -3.95 18.80
CA CYS A 230 13.32 -2.66 18.42
C CYS A 230 14.58 -2.68 17.53
N THR A 231 15.28 -3.81 17.39
CA THR A 231 16.59 -3.84 16.68
C THR A 231 16.50 -3.72 15.16
N GLY A 232 15.31 -3.93 14.60
CA GLY A 232 15.03 -3.82 13.16
C GLY A 232 14.10 -2.66 12.80
N CYS A 233 13.95 -1.66 13.68
CA CYS A 233 13.05 -0.54 13.42
C CYS A 233 13.57 0.46 12.37
N PRO A 234 12.67 1.14 11.63
CA PRO A 234 13.03 2.24 10.74
C PRO A 234 13.77 3.37 11.46
N SER A 235 14.69 4.05 10.79
CA SER A 235 15.52 5.11 11.38
C SER A 235 14.73 6.35 11.81
N ASN A 236 13.60 6.62 11.14
CA ASN A 236 12.65 7.70 11.49
C ASN A 236 11.52 7.25 12.43
N SER A 237 11.71 6.12 13.11
CA SER A 237 10.82 5.65 14.19
C SER A 237 11.51 5.74 15.57
N CYS A 238 10.78 5.42 16.62
CA CYS A 238 11.31 5.17 17.96
C CYS A 238 10.76 3.85 18.49
N CYS A 239 11.39 3.28 19.51
CA CYS A 239 10.90 2.07 20.18
C CYS A 239 11.38 2.02 21.63
N GLY A 240 10.56 1.50 22.54
CA GLY A 240 10.86 1.43 23.97
C GLY A 240 11.27 2.79 24.54
N ASN A 241 12.32 2.83 25.36
CA ASN A 241 12.81 4.05 26.02
C ASN A 241 13.25 5.16 25.06
N GLY A 242 13.41 4.87 23.76
CA GLY A 242 13.66 5.87 22.72
C GLY A 242 12.43 6.70 22.33
N CYS A 243 11.22 6.31 22.75
CA CYS A 243 9.99 7.06 22.52
C CYS A 243 9.64 7.96 23.71
N LYS A 244 9.04 9.13 23.43
CA LYS A 244 8.53 10.04 24.47
C LYS A 244 7.40 9.42 25.29
N HIS A 245 6.55 8.62 24.65
CA HIS A 245 5.43 7.92 25.26
C HIS A 245 5.37 6.50 24.73
N VAL A 246 5.50 5.51 25.61
CA VAL A 246 5.47 4.08 25.24
C VAL A 246 4.16 3.48 25.72
N VAL A 247 3.24 3.26 24.80
CA VAL A 247 1.96 2.55 25.09
C VAL A 247 2.09 1.05 24.76
N TYR A 248 2.86 0.71 23.73
CA TYR A 248 3.00 -0.64 23.20
C TYR A 248 4.47 -1.06 23.12
N PRO A 249 5.03 -1.70 24.16
CA PRO A 249 6.44 -2.10 24.18
C PRO A 249 6.79 -3.04 23.03
N GLY A 250 8.01 -2.90 22.50
CA GLY A 250 8.53 -3.73 21.41
C GLY A 250 8.02 -3.35 20.00
N LEU A 251 7.18 -2.33 19.86
CA LEU A 251 6.74 -1.83 18.55
C LEU A 251 7.57 -0.64 18.07
N CYS A 252 7.84 -0.60 16.77
CA CYS A 252 8.42 0.54 16.08
C CYS A 252 7.34 1.61 15.87
N GLN A 253 7.39 2.68 16.65
CA GLN A 253 6.46 3.79 16.57
C GLN A 253 7.02 4.88 15.64
N MET A 254 6.33 5.16 14.54
CA MET A 254 6.70 6.26 13.64
C MET A 254 6.66 7.60 14.37
N LYS A 255 7.73 8.40 14.23
CA LYS A 255 7.80 9.76 14.80
C LYS A 255 6.81 10.70 14.13
N ASN A 256 6.64 10.54 12.82
CA ASN A 256 5.61 11.21 12.04
C ASN A 256 4.76 10.15 11.31
N PRO A 257 3.46 10.00 11.64
CA PRO A 257 2.61 9.01 10.99
C PRO A 257 2.26 9.37 9.54
N TYR A 258 2.68 10.52 9.02
CA TYR A 258 2.46 10.95 7.63
C TYR A 258 3.69 10.78 6.74
N GLU A 259 4.79 10.24 7.27
CA GLU A 259 6.00 9.93 6.51
C GLU A 259 6.19 8.42 6.39
N ALA A 260 6.75 7.98 5.27
CA ALA A 260 7.06 6.57 5.07
C ALA A 260 8.20 6.11 6.01
N PRO A 261 8.18 4.84 6.46
CA PRO A 261 9.31 4.21 7.14
C PRO A 261 10.60 4.28 6.30
N ILE A 262 11.70 4.72 6.92
CA ILE A 262 13.03 4.74 6.30
C ILE A 262 13.85 3.58 6.85
N TYR A 263 14.06 2.56 6.03
CA TYR A 263 14.95 1.45 6.37
C TYR A 263 16.38 1.77 5.91
N PRO A 264 17.40 1.43 6.72
CA PRO A 264 18.78 1.51 6.26
C PRO A 264 18.97 0.71 4.96
N PRO A 265 19.76 1.19 3.99
CA PRO A 265 20.04 0.43 2.78
C PRO A 265 20.68 -0.92 3.15
N GLU A 266 20.08 -2.03 2.70
CA GLU A 266 20.70 -3.34 2.84
C GLU A 266 21.79 -3.48 1.76
N GLY A 267 23.07 -3.47 2.17
CA GLY A 267 24.22 -3.74 1.30
C GLY A 267 25.01 -2.52 0.82
N LYS A 268 26.11 -2.78 0.10
CA LYS A 268 26.97 -1.75 -0.51
C LYS A 268 26.55 -1.56 -1.97
N TYR A 269 26.06 -0.38 -2.29
CA TYR A 269 25.65 0.00 -3.64
C TYR A 269 26.77 0.79 -4.34
N LEU A 270 27.01 0.49 -5.61
CA LEU A 270 27.82 1.32 -6.52
C LEU A 270 27.07 2.58 -6.93
N PHE A 271 25.74 2.47 -7.00
CA PHE A 271 24.81 3.56 -7.25
C PHE A 271 23.50 3.24 -6.54
N SER A 272 22.89 4.22 -5.89
CA SER A 272 21.61 4.05 -5.23
C SER A 272 20.75 5.27 -5.41
N CYS A 273 19.61 5.11 -6.08
CA CYS A 273 18.57 6.10 -6.09
C CYS A 273 17.20 5.51 -5.77
N ASN A 274 16.58 5.95 -4.67
CA ASN A 274 15.24 5.55 -4.25
C ASN A 274 14.29 6.74 -4.00
N PHE A 275 14.75 7.95 -4.36
CA PHE A 275 14.07 9.22 -4.18
C PHE A 275 13.70 9.61 -2.74
N MET A 276 14.06 8.78 -1.74
CA MET A 276 13.76 9.01 -0.32
C MET A 276 14.73 9.99 0.33
N SER A 277 16.02 9.84 0.01
CA SER A 277 17.10 10.72 0.43
C SER A 277 17.48 11.71 -0.67
N LEU A 278 17.97 12.88 -0.27
CA LEU A 278 18.76 13.76 -1.15
C LEU A 278 20.19 13.21 -1.24
N ASP A 279 20.34 11.95 -1.62
CA ASP A 279 21.67 11.40 -1.92
C ASP A 279 22.17 11.96 -3.26
N GLY A 280 23.50 12.05 -3.40
CA GLY A 280 24.13 12.61 -4.60
C GLY A 280 23.95 11.75 -5.85
N ASP A 281 23.52 10.51 -5.69
CA ASP A 281 23.36 9.49 -6.74
C ASP A 281 22.01 9.68 -7.45
N CYS A 282 20.99 10.09 -6.70
CA CYS A 282 19.67 10.51 -7.21
C CYS A 282 19.65 11.85 -7.95
N LYS A 283 20.79 12.47 -8.30
CA LYS A 283 20.75 13.64 -9.19
C LYS A 283 20.39 13.22 -10.60
N PHE A 284 19.27 13.73 -11.12
CA PHE A 284 18.78 13.42 -12.46
C PHE A 284 18.28 14.66 -13.19
N SER A 285 18.26 14.59 -14.52
CA SER A 285 17.54 15.53 -15.40
C SER A 285 16.42 14.80 -16.13
N THR A 286 15.39 15.54 -16.55
CA THR A 286 14.26 14.96 -17.29
C THR A 286 13.92 15.78 -18.52
N THR A 287 13.51 15.08 -19.58
CA THR A 287 13.11 15.70 -20.85
C THR A 287 11.78 15.10 -21.31
N PRO A 288 10.72 15.89 -21.57
CA PRO A 288 10.58 17.29 -21.18
C PRO A 288 10.37 17.41 -19.66
N GLY A 289 11.07 18.36 -19.02
CA GLY A 289 11.09 18.45 -17.56
C GLY A 289 9.73 18.72 -16.90
N ASN A 290 8.84 19.43 -17.59
CA ASN A 290 7.54 19.85 -17.04
C ASN A 290 6.49 18.74 -16.88
N ARG A 291 6.78 17.49 -17.29
CA ARG A 291 5.83 16.37 -17.19
C ARG A 291 6.13 15.39 -16.06
N TRP A 292 7.32 15.44 -15.49
CA TRP A 292 7.72 14.55 -14.41
C TRP A 292 7.33 15.15 -13.06
N SER A 293 6.88 14.29 -12.16
CA SER A 293 6.46 14.69 -10.83
C SER A 293 7.01 13.71 -9.80
N LEU A 294 7.68 14.25 -8.78
CA LEU A 294 8.02 13.47 -7.60
C LEU A 294 6.78 13.31 -6.74
N ARG A 295 6.45 12.07 -6.39
CA ARG A 295 5.30 11.71 -5.56
C ARG A 295 5.80 11.19 -4.23
N SER A 296 5.25 11.72 -3.14
CA SER A 296 5.51 11.26 -1.78
C SER A 296 4.31 10.47 -1.30
N THR A 297 4.55 9.26 -0.81
CA THR A 297 3.54 8.34 -0.31
C THR A 297 3.97 7.72 1.00
N LEU A 298 3.07 6.98 1.64
CA LEU A 298 3.33 6.24 2.88
C LEU A 298 4.11 4.93 2.68
N SER A 299 4.46 4.55 1.44
CA SER A 299 5.43 3.48 1.14
C SER A 299 6.77 4.01 0.60
N GLY A 300 6.89 5.33 0.48
CA GLY A 300 8.10 5.99 0.01
C GLY A 300 7.83 6.98 -1.11
N LYS A 301 8.87 7.30 -1.88
CA LYS A 301 8.80 8.25 -2.98
C LYS A 301 9.03 7.53 -4.31
N TYR A 302 8.41 8.06 -5.35
CA TYR A 302 8.67 7.65 -6.72
C TYR A 302 8.58 8.87 -7.63
N ILE A 303 9.29 8.83 -8.76
CA ILE A 303 9.12 9.82 -9.82
C ILE A 303 8.22 9.24 -10.90
N GLY A 304 7.20 10.00 -11.31
CA GLY A 304 6.21 9.53 -12.27
C GLY A 304 5.93 10.54 -13.37
N VAL A 305 5.53 10.03 -14.54
CA VAL A 305 5.13 10.80 -15.71
C VAL A 305 3.91 10.18 -16.38
N THR A 306 3.05 11.02 -16.96
CA THR A 306 1.95 10.58 -17.83
C THR A 306 2.17 11.15 -19.23
N LEU A 307 2.16 10.27 -20.23
CA LEU A 307 2.53 10.55 -21.61
C LEU A 307 1.33 10.37 -22.54
N PRO A 308 0.92 11.39 -23.32
CA PRO A 308 -0.05 11.21 -24.41
C PRO A 308 0.56 10.38 -25.56
N GLY A 309 -0.31 9.84 -26.43
CA GLY A 309 0.11 9.15 -27.65
C GLY A 309 1.01 10.04 -28.53
N GLY A 310 2.08 9.46 -29.07
CA GLY A 310 3.07 10.15 -29.91
C GLY A 310 4.16 10.87 -29.14
N SER A 311 4.16 10.84 -27.81
CA SER A 311 5.17 11.53 -27.00
C SER A 311 6.30 10.62 -26.53
N LYS A 312 7.43 11.26 -26.18
CA LYS A 312 8.61 10.64 -25.59
C LYS A 312 8.97 11.36 -24.30
N ALA A 313 9.60 10.64 -23.39
CA ALA A 313 10.25 11.25 -22.24
C ALA A 313 11.52 10.50 -21.85
N ILE A 314 12.45 11.20 -21.23
CA ILE A 314 13.74 10.66 -20.79
C ILE A 314 13.98 11.11 -19.36
N ILE A 315 14.57 10.23 -18.55
CA ILE A 315 15.21 10.57 -17.28
C ILE A 315 16.67 10.10 -17.33
N ASP A 316 17.58 11.03 -17.10
CA ASP A 316 19.03 10.80 -17.16
C ASP A 316 19.63 10.97 -15.76
N PHE A 317 20.36 9.96 -15.27
CA PHE A 317 21.02 10.00 -13.97
C PHE A 317 22.45 10.53 -14.11
N SER A 318 22.76 11.58 -13.35
CA SER A 318 24.00 12.34 -13.52
C SER A 318 25.23 11.62 -12.97
N LYS A 319 25.07 10.80 -11.92
CA LYS A 319 26.20 10.09 -11.31
C LYS A 319 26.49 8.79 -12.08
N PRO A 320 27.72 8.60 -12.58
CA PRO A 320 28.09 7.36 -13.23
C PRO A 320 28.32 6.22 -12.22
N ILE A 321 28.10 4.99 -12.69
CA ILE A 321 28.47 3.74 -12.02
C ILE A 321 29.89 3.36 -12.44
N LYS A 322 30.70 2.95 -11.46
CA LYS A 322 32.03 2.39 -11.71
C LYS A 322 32.24 1.17 -10.84
N ALA A 323 32.19 0.00 -11.45
CA ALA A 323 32.48 -1.28 -10.80
C ALA A 323 33.99 -1.46 -10.62
N LYS A 324 34.41 -2.08 -9.51
CA LYS A 324 35.83 -2.46 -9.31
C LYS A 324 36.16 -3.78 -10.01
N SER A 325 35.18 -4.67 -10.05
CA SER A 325 35.16 -5.89 -10.83
C SER A 325 34.74 -5.61 -12.26
N ASN A 326 34.94 -6.59 -13.15
CA ASN A 326 34.51 -6.50 -14.55
C ASN A 326 33.00 -6.73 -14.74
N THR A 327 32.20 -6.63 -13.67
CA THR A 327 30.76 -6.91 -13.73
C THR A 327 29.98 -6.13 -12.69
N PHE A 328 28.77 -5.71 -13.03
CA PHE A 328 27.80 -5.22 -12.04
C PHE A 328 26.37 -5.55 -12.45
N CYS A 329 25.47 -5.51 -11.49
CA CYS A 329 24.04 -5.70 -11.70
C CYS A 329 23.28 -4.41 -11.38
N ILE A 330 22.40 -3.99 -12.28
CA ILE A 330 21.47 -2.88 -12.08
C ILE A 330 20.10 -3.48 -11.75
N THR A 331 19.47 -3.02 -10.67
CA THR A 331 18.08 -3.33 -10.34
C THR A 331 17.23 -2.08 -10.53
N ILE A 332 16.15 -2.16 -11.30
CA ILE A 332 15.20 -1.08 -11.58
C ILE A 332 13.84 -1.53 -11.07
N ASN A 333 13.24 -0.77 -10.16
CA ASN A 333 11.88 -1.00 -9.67
C ASN A 333 10.96 0.05 -10.27
N TYR A 334 10.04 -0.37 -11.14
CA TYR A 334 9.16 0.54 -11.86
C TYR A 334 7.80 -0.10 -12.11
N ARG A 335 6.82 0.72 -12.47
CA ARG A 335 5.52 0.29 -13.00
C ARG A 335 5.12 1.15 -14.18
N LYS A 336 4.34 0.59 -15.10
CA LYS A 336 3.88 1.30 -16.29
C LYS A 336 2.54 0.76 -16.74
N GLY A 337 1.86 1.53 -17.59
CA GLY A 337 0.70 1.03 -18.30
C GLY A 337 -0.33 2.11 -18.62
N PRO A 338 -1.57 1.71 -18.94
CA PRO A 338 -2.62 2.65 -19.28
C PRO A 338 -3.11 3.42 -18.05
N ILE A 339 -3.60 4.64 -18.25
CA ILE A 339 -4.26 5.40 -17.16
C ILE A 339 -5.63 4.83 -16.73
N ILE A 340 -6.15 3.84 -17.44
CA ILE A 340 -7.40 3.13 -17.13
C ILE A 340 -7.12 1.62 -17.24
N ALA A 341 -7.40 0.88 -16.17
CA ALA A 341 -7.22 -0.56 -16.09
C ALA A 341 -7.97 -1.29 -17.22
N GLY A 342 -7.35 -2.35 -17.76
CA GLY A 342 -7.88 -3.17 -18.86
C GLY A 342 -7.78 -2.53 -20.25
N LYS A 343 -7.19 -1.33 -20.38
CA LYS A 343 -6.81 -0.78 -21.70
C LYS A 343 -5.43 -1.30 -22.12
N ALA A 344 -5.10 -1.12 -23.40
CA ALA A 344 -3.82 -1.55 -23.93
C ALA A 344 -2.65 -0.79 -23.26
N ASP A 345 -1.67 -1.53 -22.78
CA ASP A 345 -0.34 -1.02 -22.43
C ASP A 345 0.45 -0.82 -23.72
N THR A 346 0.70 0.43 -24.06
CA THR A 346 1.41 0.79 -25.29
C THR A 346 2.71 1.54 -25.03
N ILE A 347 3.08 1.75 -23.76
CA ILE A 347 4.30 2.47 -23.40
C ILE A 347 5.51 1.54 -23.51
N LYS A 348 6.49 1.96 -24.31
CA LYS A 348 7.79 1.30 -24.45
C LYS A 348 8.78 1.94 -23.49
N VAL A 349 9.45 1.11 -22.71
CA VAL A 349 10.50 1.51 -21.76
C VAL A 349 11.81 0.90 -22.21
N LYS A 350 12.82 1.74 -22.39
CA LYS A 350 14.18 1.35 -22.74
C LYS A 350 15.16 1.87 -21.72
N VAL A 351 16.19 1.10 -21.43
CA VAL A 351 17.33 1.53 -20.62
C VAL A 351 18.52 1.71 -21.54
N HIS A 352 19.09 2.91 -21.51
CA HIS A 352 20.33 3.24 -22.19
C HIS A 352 21.47 3.27 -21.19
N LEU A 353 22.53 2.52 -21.48
CA LEU A 353 23.73 2.44 -20.65
C LEU A 353 24.90 3.07 -21.41
N GLU A 354 25.21 4.33 -21.15
CA GLU A 354 26.34 5.01 -21.79
C GLU A 354 27.64 4.59 -21.10
N ALA A 355 28.34 3.59 -21.64
CA ALA A 355 29.58 3.06 -21.09
C ALA A 355 30.81 3.58 -21.86
N LYS A 356 31.72 4.26 -21.15
CA LYS A 356 32.88 4.93 -21.76
C LYS A 356 33.74 3.95 -22.57
N GLY A 357 33.84 4.19 -23.89
CA GLY A 357 34.65 3.38 -24.81
C GLY A 357 33.99 2.08 -25.27
N LEU A 358 32.73 1.84 -24.93
CA LEU A 358 31.98 0.65 -25.34
C LEU A 358 30.75 1.06 -26.17
N LYS A 359 30.44 0.27 -27.21
CA LYS A 359 29.16 0.37 -27.91
C LYS A 359 28.13 -0.48 -27.16
N THR A 360 27.11 0.17 -26.64
CA THR A 360 25.98 -0.47 -25.96
C THR A 360 24.71 -0.25 -26.78
N ASN A 361 23.78 -1.21 -26.70
CA ASN A 361 22.46 -1.08 -27.30
C ASN A 361 21.43 -0.76 -26.23
N ASP A 362 20.37 -0.06 -26.61
CA ASP A 362 19.22 0.13 -25.73
C ASP A 362 18.60 -1.22 -25.35
N ILE A 363 18.37 -1.42 -24.07
CA ILE A 363 17.73 -2.61 -23.54
C ILE A 363 16.25 -2.31 -23.39
N THR A 364 15.39 -3.01 -24.14
CA THR A 364 13.94 -2.88 -23.96
C THR A 364 13.53 -3.66 -22.73
N LEU A 365 12.81 -3.01 -21.82
CA LEU A 365 12.26 -3.70 -20.65
C LEU A 365 10.96 -4.37 -21.10
N GLU A 366 11.00 -5.69 -21.24
CA GLU A 366 9.84 -6.51 -21.56
C GLU A 366 8.79 -6.43 -20.44
N PRO A 367 7.49 -6.52 -20.77
CA PRO A 367 6.42 -6.10 -19.89
C PRO A 367 6.14 -7.09 -18.76
N GLU A 368 5.98 -6.55 -17.55
CA GLU A 368 4.98 -7.04 -16.61
C GLU A 368 3.80 -6.06 -16.65
N THR A 369 2.64 -6.52 -17.09
CA THR A 369 1.42 -5.71 -17.12
C THR A 369 0.80 -5.70 -15.74
N GLY A 370 0.63 -4.52 -15.15
CA GLY A 370 -0.05 -4.40 -13.87
C GLY A 370 0.23 -3.07 -13.18
N SER A 371 -0.49 -2.83 -12.10
CA SER A 371 -0.33 -1.60 -11.32
C SER A 371 0.71 -1.69 -10.21
N ASP A 372 1.33 -2.86 -10.04
CA ASP A 372 2.37 -3.11 -9.03
C ASP A 372 3.74 -2.67 -9.53
N PHE A 373 4.64 -2.37 -8.60
CA PHE A 373 6.04 -2.13 -8.92
C PHE A 373 6.73 -3.46 -9.18
N PHE A 374 7.34 -3.57 -10.35
CA PHE A 374 8.04 -4.76 -10.79
C PHE A 374 9.54 -4.52 -10.75
N ARG A 375 10.27 -5.56 -10.35
CA ARG A 375 11.72 -5.55 -10.26
C ARG A 375 12.30 -6.11 -11.55
N HIS A 376 13.13 -5.31 -12.23
CA HIS A 376 13.88 -5.76 -13.39
C HIS A 376 15.38 -5.67 -13.12
N THR A 377 16.15 -6.69 -13.52
CA THR A 377 17.60 -6.74 -13.30
C THR A 377 18.36 -6.78 -14.62
N LEU A 378 19.38 -5.93 -14.76
CA LEU A 378 20.25 -5.85 -15.92
C LEU A 378 21.68 -6.21 -15.53
N PHE A 379 22.28 -7.15 -16.25
CA PHE A 379 23.67 -7.54 -16.05
C PHE A 379 24.59 -6.78 -17.01
N ALA A 380 25.63 -6.15 -16.47
CA ALA A 380 26.63 -5.41 -17.23
C ALA A 380 28.02 -6.07 -17.06
N PRO A 381 28.51 -6.84 -18.06
CA PRO A 381 29.80 -7.51 -18.01
C PRO A 381 31.00 -6.61 -18.37
N TRP A 382 31.08 -5.42 -17.74
CA TRP A 382 32.22 -4.52 -17.89
C TRP A 382 32.48 -3.72 -16.62
N ASN A 383 33.64 -3.06 -16.55
CA ASN A 383 34.01 -2.10 -15.49
C ASN A 383 34.07 -0.64 -15.98
N ALA A 384 33.74 -0.39 -17.26
CA ALA A 384 33.72 0.95 -17.82
C ALA A 384 32.75 1.85 -17.05
N GLU A 385 33.15 3.12 -16.88
CA GLU A 385 32.29 4.14 -16.27
C GLU A 385 30.99 4.26 -17.09
N THR A 386 29.85 4.03 -16.43
CA THR A 386 28.55 3.84 -17.09
C THR A 386 27.51 4.80 -16.53
N LYS A 387 26.87 5.61 -17.38
CA LYS A 387 25.68 6.39 -17.01
C LYS A 387 24.39 5.65 -17.41
N ILE A 388 23.33 5.86 -16.64
CA ILE A 388 22.02 5.25 -16.88
C ILE A 388 21.03 6.32 -17.33
N SER A 389 20.29 6.01 -18.40
CA SER A 389 19.12 6.78 -18.82
C SER A 389 17.94 5.84 -19.05
N ILE A 390 16.72 6.29 -18.71
CA ILE A 390 15.50 5.57 -19.05
C ILE A 390 14.74 6.38 -20.10
N ILE A 391 14.47 5.74 -21.23
CA ILE A 391 13.83 6.31 -22.40
C ILE A 391 12.42 5.72 -22.54
N LEU A 392 11.43 6.59 -22.54
CA LEU A 392 10.02 6.27 -22.67
C LEU A 392 9.50 6.73 -24.03
N SER A 393 8.65 5.91 -24.64
CA SER A 393 7.90 6.33 -25.83
C SER A 393 6.52 5.72 -25.88
N VAL A 394 5.54 6.51 -26.31
CA VAL A 394 4.16 6.08 -26.54
C VAL A 394 3.85 6.24 -28.03
N PRO A 395 3.44 5.19 -28.76
CA PRO A 395 3.10 5.29 -30.18
C PRO A 395 1.99 6.33 -30.45
N ALA A 396 2.07 6.99 -31.60
CA ALA A 396 1.02 7.91 -32.06
C ALA A 396 -0.35 7.21 -32.11
N GLY A 397 -1.43 7.93 -31.78
CA GLY A 397 -2.78 7.39 -31.71
C GLY A 397 -3.12 6.59 -30.44
N SER A 398 -2.13 6.28 -29.59
CA SER A 398 -2.39 5.58 -28.33
C SER A 398 -3.08 6.49 -27.29
N LYS A 399 -3.85 5.88 -26.39
CA LYS A 399 -4.35 6.56 -25.19
C LYS A 399 -3.20 6.89 -24.23
N PRO A 400 -3.35 7.89 -23.34
CA PRO A 400 -2.30 8.25 -22.40
C PRO A 400 -1.83 7.07 -21.54
N GLN A 401 -0.52 6.97 -21.33
CA GLN A 401 0.14 5.93 -20.54
C GLN A 401 0.91 6.58 -19.40
N TYR A 402 1.09 5.86 -18.29
CA TYR A 402 1.92 6.31 -17.18
C TYR A 402 3.17 5.45 -17.04
N PHE A 403 4.19 6.02 -16.41
CA PHE A 403 5.38 5.34 -15.94
C PHE A 403 5.76 5.93 -14.59
N ASP A 404 5.95 5.07 -13.59
CA ASP A 404 6.42 5.43 -12.26
C ASP A 404 7.70 4.63 -11.96
N LEU A 405 8.75 5.32 -11.53
CA LEU A 405 10.02 4.75 -11.14
C LEU A 405 10.21 4.91 -9.63
N GLN A 406 10.30 3.79 -8.92
CA GLN A 406 10.48 3.75 -7.47
C GLN A 406 11.96 3.77 -7.08
N SER A 407 12.81 3.03 -7.80
CA SER A 407 14.24 3.02 -7.49
C SER A 407 15.10 2.46 -8.61
N ILE A 408 16.38 2.86 -8.62
CA ILE A 408 17.45 2.25 -9.38
C ILE A 408 18.63 2.01 -8.43
N PHE A 409 19.11 0.77 -8.40
CA PHE A 409 20.27 0.38 -7.61
C PHE A 409 21.30 -0.30 -8.52
N ALA A 410 22.59 -0.14 -8.22
CA ALA A 410 23.64 -0.93 -8.83
C ALA A 410 24.52 -1.57 -7.76
N GLN A 411 24.86 -2.83 -7.94
CA GLN A 411 25.73 -3.60 -7.04
C GLN A 411 26.81 -4.32 -7.83
N GLU A 412 27.96 -4.52 -7.17
CA GLU A 412 29.10 -5.25 -7.71
C GLU A 412 28.72 -6.73 -7.99
N GLY A 413 29.22 -7.28 -9.11
CA GLY A 413 29.05 -8.70 -9.43
C GLY A 413 27.83 -9.04 -10.30
N LYS A 414 27.46 -10.32 -10.30
CA LYS A 414 26.31 -10.85 -11.06
C LYS A 414 24.98 -10.49 -10.40
N CYS A 415 23.91 -10.45 -11.19
CA CYS A 415 22.56 -10.33 -10.66
C CYS A 415 22.19 -11.56 -9.82
N LYS A 416 21.48 -11.33 -8.72
CA LYS A 416 20.99 -12.34 -7.77
C LYS A 416 19.50 -12.53 -7.92
#